data_AF-A0A1M6P9N3-F1
#
_entry.id   AF-A0A1M6P9N3-F1
#
_cell.length_a   1.000
_cell.length_b   1.000
_cell.length_c   1.000
_cell.angle_alpha   90.00
_cell.angle_beta   90.00
_cell.angle_gamma   90.00
#
_symmetry.space_group_name_H-M   'P 1'
#
loop_
_entity.id
_entity.type
_entity.pdbx_description
1 polymer ?
#
loop_
_entity_poly.entity_id
_entity_poly.type
_entity_poly.pdbx_seq_one_letter_code
_entity_poly.pdbx_strand_id
1 'polypeptide(L)'
;MKQILRQISLLAAFLMLTACGSKVQPTQLADQILAKYVDMAEALSSVKDAESAGEAAVEITKIGDDLLQIAEQAEDLDEVTAELRQRNRAEYIKVMDRLLYAKDQLGRRVADDREAMQILVAAMEEFEAKESSMEPLFALLGLRVD
;
A
#
# COMPACT_ATOMS: atom_id res chain seq x y z
N MET A 1 -9.73 32.37 40.42
CA MET A 1 -10.32 32.60 39.07
C MET A 1 -9.44 33.37 38.07
N LYS A 2 -8.16 33.68 38.35
CA LYS A 2 -7.27 34.34 37.36
C LYS A 2 -6.26 33.40 36.66
N GLN A 3 -6.10 32.16 37.13
CA GLN A 3 -5.17 31.18 36.52
C GLN A 3 -5.82 30.29 35.45
N ILE A 4 -7.13 30.05 35.51
CA ILE A 4 -7.83 29.15 34.57
C ILE A 4 -7.98 29.81 33.18
N LEU A 5 -8.17 31.15 33.12
CA LEU A 5 -8.26 31.85 31.83
C LEU A 5 -6.95 31.84 31.03
N ARG A 6 -5.79 31.68 31.67
CA ARG A 6 -4.49 31.73 30.98
C ARG A 6 -4.15 30.42 30.26
N GLN A 7 -4.70 29.29 30.70
CA GLN A 7 -4.44 27.99 30.05
C GLN A 7 -5.37 27.72 28.86
N ILE A 8 -6.57 28.29 28.85
CA ILE A 8 -7.51 28.13 27.72
C ILE A 8 -6.98 28.87 26.47
N SER A 9 -6.31 30.02 26.64
CA SER A 9 -5.74 30.78 25.52
C SER A 9 -4.55 30.09 24.84
N LEU A 10 -3.76 29.28 25.55
CA LEU A 10 -2.65 28.53 24.98
C LEU A 10 -3.11 27.27 24.24
N LEU A 11 -4.17 26.61 24.73
CA LEU A 11 -4.73 25.43 24.07
C LEU A 11 -5.41 25.80 22.74
N ALA A 12 -6.06 26.97 22.67
CA ALA A 12 -6.64 27.50 21.43
C ALA A 12 -5.57 27.88 20.39
N ALA A 13 -4.41 28.40 20.83
CA ALA A 13 -3.29 28.70 19.92
C ALA A 13 -2.61 27.42 19.39
N PHE A 14 -2.60 26.33 20.17
CA PHE A 14 -2.06 25.04 19.73
C PHE A 14 -2.99 24.33 18.74
N LEU A 15 -4.32 24.42 18.94
CA LEU A 15 -5.32 23.89 18.01
C LEU A 15 -5.40 24.68 16.70
N MET A 16 -5.01 25.96 16.68
CA MET A 16 -4.90 26.74 15.43
C MET A 16 -3.65 26.41 14.61
N LEU A 17 -2.62 25.79 15.20
CA LEU A 17 -1.41 25.38 14.47
C LEU A 17 -1.56 24.03 13.74
N THR A 18 -2.57 23.22 14.09
CA THR A 18 -2.87 21.95 13.40
C THR A 18 -3.96 22.09 12.35
N ALA A 19 -4.53 23.30 12.17
CA ALA A 19 -5.55 23.59 11.16
C ALA A 19 -4.97 24.17 9.86
N CYS A 20 -3.64 24.06 9.65
CA CYS A 20 -3.10 24.06 8.28
C CYS A 20 -3.39 22.68 7.71
N GLY A 21 -4.38 22.56 6.83
CA GLY A 21 -4.64 21.34 6.08
C GLY A 21 -3.36 20.88 5.39
N SER A 22 -2.67 19.91 5.98
CA SER A 22 -1.49 19.30 5.39
C SER A 22 -1.99 18.49 4.21
N LYS A 23 -1.85 19.05 3.01
CA LYS A 23 -2.09 18.31 1.78
C LYS A 23 -1.28 17.01 1.80
N VAL A 24 -1.87 15.95 1.27
CA VAL A 24 -1.23 14.64 1.22
C VAL A 24 -0.02 14.76 0.30
N GLN A 25 1.17 14.41 0.82
CA GLN A 25 2.39 14.48 0.02
C GLN A 25 2.45 13.30 -0.94
N PRO A 26 2.67 13.53 -2.26
CA PRO A 26 2.73 12.45 -3.24
C PRO A 26 3.83 11.43 -2.96
N THR A 27 4.95 11.88 -2.37
CA THR A 27 6.03 11.00 -1.91
C THR A 27 5.53 10.01 -0.87
N GLN A 28 4.82 10.49 0.16
CA GLN A 28 4.31 9.64 1.23
C GLN A 28 3.32 8.62 0.71
N LEU A 29 2.42 9.05 -0.18
CA LEU A 29 1.41 8.14 -0.75
C LEU A 29 2.05 7.05 -1.61
N ALA A 30 3.03 7.41 -2.45
CA ALA A 30 3.77 6.44 -3.23
C ALA A 30 4.55 5.45 -2.35
N ASP A 31 5.21 5.94 -1.30
CA ASP A 31 5.98 5.09 -0.39
C ASP A 31 5.05 4.11 0.37
N GLN A 32 3.83 4.53 0.74
CA GLN A 32 2.82 3.65 1.33
C GLN A 32 2.37 2.54 0.37
N ILE A 33 2.07 2.89 -0.89
CA ILE A 33 1.70 1.89 -1.91
C ILE A 33 2.85 0.90 -2.12
N LEU A 34 4.08 1.38 -2.26
CA LEU A 34 5.27 0.52 -2.43
C LEU A 34 5.46 -0.42 -1.23
N ALA A 35 5.25 0.07 -0.02
CA ALA A 35 5.31 -0.77 1.18
C ALA A 35 4.28 -1.91 1.13
N LYS A 36 3.07 -1.67 0.60
CA LYS A 36 2.04 -2.71 0.45
C LYS A 36 2.44 -3.84 -0.48
N TYR A 37 3.18 -3.55 -1.55
CA TYR A 37 3.75 -4.60 -2.40
C TYR A 37 4.92 -5.35 -1.75
N VAL A 38 5.68 -4.68 -0.87
CA VAL A 38 6.69 -5.35 -0.03
C VAL A 38 6.01 -6.32 0.94
N ASP A 39 4.97 -5.87 1.65
CA ASP A 39 4.16 -6.71 2.54
C ASP A 39 3.60 -7.92 1.80
N MET A 40 3.11 -7.72 0.57
CA MET A 40 2.60 -8.79 -0.29
C MET A 40 3.69 -9.81 -0.64
N ALA A 41 4.89 -9.36 -1.00
CA ALA A 41 6.02 -10.25 -1.28
C ALA A 41 6.41 -11.08 -0.04
N GLU A 42 6.30 -10.50 1.16
CA GLU A 42 6.57 -11.17 2.42
C GLU A 42 5.48 -12.20 2.77
N ALA A 43 4.20 -11.86 2.58
CA ALA A 43 3.08 -12.78 2.73
C ALA A 43 3.22 -14.00 1.80
N LEU A 44 3.55 -13.80 0.51
CA LEU A 44 3.80 -14.91 -0.41
C LEU A 44 5.05 -15.72 -0.03
N SER A 45 6.05 -15.05 0.57
CA SER A 45 7.28 -15.71 1.03
C SER A 45 7.07 -16.55 2.29
N SER A 46 6.04 -16.31 3.10
CA SER A 46 5.77 -17.06 4.33
C SER A 46 5.10 -18.41 4.09
N VAL A 47 4.42 -18.59 2.96
CA VAL A 47 3.65 -19.81 2.63
C VAL A 47 4.54 -21.05 2.51
N LYS A 48 4.11 -22.13 3.16
CA LYS A 48 4.76 -23.45 3.15
C LYS A 48 3.79 -24.59 2.83
N ASP A 49 2.51 -24.39 3.13
CA ASP A 49 1.43 -25.37 3.11
C ASP A 49 0.08 -24.65 3.04
N ALA A 50 -1.02 -25.41 2.99
CA ALA A 50 -2.38 -24.87 2.94
C ALA A 50 -2.75 -23.98 4.15
N GLU A 51 -2.26 -24.28 5.35
CA GLU A 51 -2.55 -23.47 6.56
C GLU A 51 -1.92 -22.07 6.44
N SER A 52 -0.62 -22.03 6.15
CA SER A 52 0.10 -20.77 5.92
C SER A 52 -0.34 -20.04 4.65
N ALA A 53 -0.87 -20.75 3.64
CA ALA A 53 -1.54 -20.15 2.48
C ALA A 53 -2.83 -19.42 2.89
N GLY A 54 -3.60 -19.98 3.83
CA GLY A 54 -4.76 -19.31 4.41
C GLY A 54 -4.41 -18.01 5.13
N GLU A 55 -3.34 -18.02 5.93
CA GLU A 55 -2.83 -16.82 6.60
C GLU A 55 -2.38 -15.75 5.60
N ALA A 56 -1.61 -16.16 4.58
CA ALA A 56 -1.16 -15.26 3.52
C ALA A 56 -2.32 -14.70 2.69
N ALA A 57 -3.36 -15.50 2.42
CA ALA A 57 -4.57 -15.05 1.73
C ALA A 57 -5.29 -13.93 2.50
N VAL A 58 -5.44 -14.07 3.81
CA VAL A 58 -6.03 -13.02 4.66
C VAL A 58 -5.21 -11.72 4.57
N GLU A 59 -3.88 -11.82 4.62
CA GLU A 59 -3.02 -10.64 4.50
C GLU A 59 -3.11 -10.01 3.10
N ILE A 60 -3.15 -10.81 2.02
CA ILE A 60 -3.31 -10.30 0.64
C ILE A 60 -4.64 -9.53 0.48
N THR A 61 -5.74 -10.08 0.99
CA THR A 61 -7.05 -9.39 0.96
C THR A 61 -6.98 -8.05 1.69
N LYS A 62 -6.35 -8.03 2.88
CA LYS A 62 -6.17 -6.81 3.68
C LYS A 62 -5.26 -5.79 3.00
N ILE A 63 -4.18 -6.22 2.35
CA ILE A 63 -3.32 -5.35 1.55
C ILE A 63 -4.16 -4.66 0.45
N GLY A 64 -5.05 -5.39 -0.21
CA GLY A 64 -5.98 -4.81 -1.19
C GLY A 64 -6.92 -3.76 -0.58
N ASP A 65 -7.44 -4.00 0.62
CA ASP A 65 -8.28 -3.02 1.34
C ASP A 65 -7.49 -1.77 1.75
N ASP A 66 -6.28 -1.96 2.27
CA ASP A 66 -5.37 -0.88 2.65
C ASP A 66 -5.03 -0.02 1.43
N LEU A 67 -4.81 -0.64 0.26
CA LEU A 67 -4.58 0.07 -0.99
C LEU A 67 -5.77 0.95 -1.39
N LEU A 68 -7.01 0.45 -1.26
CA LEU A 68 -8.20 1.27 -1.51
C LEU A 68 -8.29 2.46 -0.56
N GLN A 69 -8.03 2.26 0.73
CA GLN A 69 -8.00 3.35 1.71
C GLN A 69 -6.92 4.39 1.41
N ILE A 70 -5.76 3.95 0.91
CA ILE A 70 -4.72 4.84 0.42
C ILE A 70 -5.21 5.64 -0.80
N ALA A 71 -5.97 5.01 -1.72
CA ALA A 71 -6.51 5.71 -2.88
C ALA A 71 -7.49 6.84 -2.50
N GLU A 72 -8.30 6.63 -1.46
CA GLU A 72 -9.22 7.66 -0.95
C GLU A 72 -8.49 8.93 -0.46
N GLN A 73 -7.22 8.81 -0.04
CA GLN A 73 -6.39 9.95 0.37
C GLN A 73 -5.88 10.79 -0.82
N ALA A 74 -6.03 10.29 -2.06
CA ALA A 74 -5.50 10.95 -3.25
C ALA A 74 -6.35 12.12 -3.75
N GLU A 75 -7.55 12.35 -3.21
CA GLU A 75 -8.42 13.45 -3.64
C GLU A 75 -7.80 14.84 -3.41
N ASP A 76 -6.94 14.97 -2.39
CA ASP A 76 -6.24 16.20 -2.00
C ASP A 76 -4.72 16.15 -2.26
N LEU A 77 -4.30 15.34 -3.24
CA LEU A 77 -2.88 15.15 -3.53
C LEU A 77 -2.26 16.43 -4.12
N ASP A 78 -1.07 16.80 -3.61
CA ASP A 78 -0.27 17.86 -4.23
C ASP A 78 0.21 17.49 -5.65
N GLU A 79 0.70 18.48 -6.38
CA GLU A 79 1.25 18.25 -7.73
C GLU A 79 2.40 17.22 -7.70
N VAL A 80 2.29 16.19 -8.54
CA VAL A 80 3.33 15.18 -8.71
C VAL A 80 4.34 15.67 -9.75
N THR A 81 5.58 15.93 -9.33
CA THR A 81 6.64 16.37 -10.25
C THR A 81 7.14 15.23 -11.14
N ALA A 82 7.80 15.58 -12.24
CA ALA A 82 8.40 14.60 -13.15
C ALA A 82 9.53 13.80 -12.48
N GLU A 83 10.36 14.48 -11.69
CA GLU A 83 11.46 13.86 -10.93
C GLU A 83 10.90 12.83 -9.93
N LEU A 84 9.79 13.16 -9.27
CA LEU A 84 9.13 12.27 -8.33
C LEU A 84 8.55 11.04 -9.03
N ARG A 85 7.85 11.21 -10.16
CA ARG A 85 7.37 10.07 -10.96
C ARG A 85 8.52 9.16 -11.41
N GLN A 86 9.65 9.73 -11.81
CA GLN A 86 10.83 8.95 -12.22
C GLN A 86 11.41 8.15 -11.04
N ARG A 87 11.54 8.78 -9.86
CA ARG A 87 11.96 8.09 -8.64
C ARG A 87 11.01 6.93 -8.30
N ASN A 88 9.72 7.21 -8.26
CA ASN A 88 8.69 6.24 -7.92
C ASN A 88 8.70 5.06 -8.88
N ARG A 89 8.89 5.30 -10.18
CA ARG A 89 9.02 4.23 -11.18
C ARG A 89 10.23 3.34 -10.91
N ALA A 90 11.39 3.94 -10.60
CA ALA A 90 12.59 3.16 -10.33
C ALA A 90 12.43 2.28 -9.08
N GLU A 91 11.79 2.79 -8.02
CA GLU A 91 11.50 2.00 -6.83
C GLU A 91 10.41 0.96 -7.07
N TYR A 92 9.38 1.30 -7.83
CA TYR A 92 8.33 0.36 -8.25
C TYR A 92 8.92 -0.85 -8.97
N ILE A 93 9.81 -0.64 -9.95
CA ILE A 93 10.50 -1.73 -10.66
C ILE A 93 11.22 -2.66 -9.67
N LYS A 94 11.98 -2.11 -8.72
CA LYS A 94 12.71 -2.92 -7.72
C LYS A 94 11.77 -3.74 -6.83
N VAL A 95 10.67 -3.13 -6.39
CA VAL A 95 9.68 -3.80 -5.53
C VAL A 95 8.95 -4.89 -6.31
N MET A 96 8.58 -4.62 -7.56
CA MET A 96 7.94 -5.61 -8.43
C MET A 96 8.87 -6.77 -8.77
N ASP A 97 10.17 -6.53 -8.97
CA ASP A 97 11.16 -7.61 -9.15
C ASP A 97 11.20 -8.53 -7.92
N ARG A 98 11.16 -7.97 -6.71
CA ARG A 98 11.08 -8.75 -5.46
C ARG A 98 9.77 -9.55 -5.37
N LEU A 99 8.65 -8.95 -5.73
CA LEU A 99 7.35 -9.62 -5.72
C LEU A 99 7.28 -10.76 -6.75
N LEU A 100 7.78 -10.53 -7.97
CA LEU A 100 7.86 -11.56 -9.01
C LEU A 100 8.75 -12.72 -8.57
N TYR A 101 9.89 -12.43 -7.94
CA TYR A 101 10.73 -13.47 -7.35
C TYR A 101 9.98 -14.27 -6.27
N ALA A 102 9.26 -13.60 -5.36
CA ALA A 102 8.46 -14.27 -4.34
C ALA A 102 7.36 -15.16 -4.94
N LYS A 103 6.68 -14.71 -6.00
CA LYS A 103 5.69 -15.48 -6.75
C LYS A 103 6.31 -16.73 -7.40
N ASP A 104 7.48 -16.61 -8.03
CA ASP A 104 8.20 -17.75 -8.61
C ASP A 104 8.60 -18.79 -7.54
N GLN A 105 9.16 -18.33 -6.41
CA GLN A 105 9.53 -19.21 -5.31
C GLN A 105 8.33 -19.86 -4.64
N LEU A 106 7.22 -19.14 -4.51
CA LEU A 106 5.94 -19.71 -4.06
C LEU A 106 5.49 -20.83 -5.01
N GLY A 107 5.43 -20.55 -6.32
CA GLY A 107 5.00 -21.53 -7.31
C GLY A 107 5.80 -22.83 -7.27
N ARG A 108 7.11 -22.76 -7.00
CA ARG A 108 7.95 -23.95 -6.78
C ARG A 108 7.65 -24.68 -5.47
N ARG A 109 7.38 -23.95 -4.38
CA ARG A 109 7.13 -24.54 -3.05
C ARG A 109 5.79 -25.25 -2.96
N VAL A 110 4.75 -24.68 -3.54
CA VAL A 110 3.37 -25.21 -3.46
C VAL A 110 2.92 -25.88 -4.77
N ALA A 111 3.85 -26.22 -5.67
CA ALA A 111 3.54 -26.77 -7.00
C ALA A 111 2.59 -27.97 -6.97
N ASP A 112 2.73 -28.83 -5.96
CA ASP A 112 1.93 -30.05 -5.78
C ASP A 112 0.84 -29.89 -4.71
N ASP A 113 0.74 -28.72 -4.05
CA ASP A 113 -0.28 -28.42 -3.04
C ASP A 113 -1.42 -27.62 -3.69
N ARG A 114 -2.35 -28.38 -4.26
CA ARG A 114 -3.52 -27.81 -4.96
C ARG A 114 -4.39 -26.95 -4.03
N GLU A 115 -4.48 -27.29 -2.75
CA GLU A 115 -5.31 -26.56 -1.79
C GLU A 115 -4.69 -25.20 -1.51
N ALA A 116 -3.39 -25.15 -1.19
CA ALA A 116 -2.65 -23.89 -1.02
C ALA A 116 -2.76 -23.00 -2.26
N MET A 117 -2.61 -23.57 -3.47
CA MET A 117 -2.77 -22.82 -4.72
C MET A 117 -4.17 -22.22 -4.88
N GLN A 118 -5.23 -22.98 -4.59
CA GLN A 118 -6.60 -22.49 -4.75
C GLN A 118 -6.92 -21.34 -3.78
N ILE A 119 -6.46 -21.45 -2.54
CA ILE A 119 -6.60 -20.39 -1.53
C ILE A 119 -5.94 -19.10 -2.02
N LEU A 120 -4.69 -19.19 -2.50
CA LEU A 120 -3.94 -18.02 -2.92
C LEU A 120 -4.47 -17.42 -4.22
N VAL A 121 -4.90 -18.23 -5.20
CA VAL A 121 -5.49 -17.71 -6.44
C VAL A 121 -6.72 -16.86 -6.16
N ALA A 122 -7.62 -17.31 -5.29
CA ALA A 122 -8.82 -16.52 -4.95
C ALA A 122 -8.47 -15.17 -4.31
N ALA A 123 -7.52 -15.16 -3.37
CA ALA A 123 -7.06 -13.92 -2.73
C ALA A 123 -6.36 -12.98 -3.72
N MET A 124 -5.57 -13.53 -4.64
CA MET A 124 -4.89 -12.77 -5.69
C MET A 124 -5.88 -12.16 -6.69
N GLU A 125 -6.92 -12.90 -7.11
CA GLU A 125 -7.97 -12.37 -7.98
C GLU A 125 -8.72 -11.21 -7.33
N GLU A 126 -9.04 -11.33 -6.03
CA GLU A 126 -9.67 -10.25 -5.27
C GLU A 126 -8.74 -9.02 -5.17
N PHE A 127 -7.47 -9.24 -4.86
CA PHE A 127 -6.46 -8.17 -4.84
C PHE A 127 -6.34 -7.46 -6.20
N GLU A 128 -6.23 -8.22 -7.29
CA GLU A 128 -6.09 -7.67 -8.65
C GLU A 128 -7.30 -6.83 -9.06
N ALA A 129 -8.51 -7.22 -8.65
CA ALA A 129 -9.71 -6.42 -8.87
C ALA A 129 -9.65 -5.07 -8.14
N LYS A 130 -9.17 -5.04 -6.89
CA LYS A 130 -9.00 -3.81 -6.11
C LYS A 130 -7.89 -2.93 -6.69
N GLU A 131 -6.74 -3.53 -7.01
CA GLU A 131 -5.59 -2.86 -7.64
C GLU A 131 -6.00 -2.20 -8.97
N SER A 132 -6.76 -2.90 -9.81
CA SER A 132 -7.23 -2.39 -11.10
C SER A 132 -8.12 -1.16 -10.98
N SER A 133 -8.84 -1.00 -9.85
CA SER A 133 -9.64 0.22 -9.62
C SER A 133 -8.77 1.45 -9.33
N MET A 134 -7.50 1.25 -8.97
CA MET A 134 -6.56 2.29 -8.58
C MET A 134 -5.60 2.70 -9.70
N GLU A 135 -5.77 2.17 -10.90
CA GLU A 135 -4.91 2.47 -12.05
C GLU A 135 -4.64 3.96 -12.29
N PRO A 136 -5.64 4.87 -12.21
CA PRO A 136 -5.40 6.30 -12.40
C PRO A 136 -4.40 6.88 -11.39
N LEU A 137 -4.48 6.44 -10.13
CA LEU A 137 -3.58 6.88 -9.07
C LEU A 137 -2.15 6.38 -9.32
N PHE A 138 -2.00 5.11 -9.71
CA PHE A 138 -0.69 4.56 -10.00
C PHE A 138 -0.02 5.25 -11.18
N ALA A 139 -0.80 5.55 -12.24
CA ALA A 139 -0.32 6.32 -13.37
C ALA A 139 0.12 7.73 -12.94
N LEU A 140 -0.70 8.42 -12.12
CA LEU A 140 -0.39 9.75 -11.59
C LEU A 140 0.93 9.78 -10.80
N LEU A 141 1.13 8.77 -9.94
CA LEU A 141 2.31 8.66 -9.07
C LEU A 141 3.55 8.11 -9.80
N GLY A 142 3.42 7.63 -11.04
CA GLY A 142 4.51 6.98 -11.77
C GLY A 142 4.83 5.55 -11.30
N LEU A 143 3.87 4.87 -10.68
CA LEU A 143 3.96 3.50 -10.17
C LEU A 143 3.50 2.46 -11.20
N ARG A 144 3.68 2.75 -12.48
CA ARG A 144 3.41 1.83 -13.58
C ARG A 144 4.48 2.00 -14.64
N VAL A 145 4.81 0.91 -15.32
CA VAL A 145 5.66 0.92 -16.51
C VAL A 145 4.73 0.71 -17.71
N ASP A 146 4.41 1.82 -18.36
CA ASP A 146 3.85 1.88 -19.72
C ASP A 146 4.83 1.33 -20.77
#